data_AF-A0A4V6QLJ6-F1
#
_entry.id   AF-A0A4V6QLJ6-F1
#
_cell.length_a   1.000
_cell.length_b   1.000
_cell.length_c   1.000
_cell.angle_alpha   90.00
_cell.angle_beta   90.00
_cell.angle_gamma   90.00
#
_symmetry.space_group_name_H-M   'P 1'
#
loop_
_entity.id
_entity.type
_entity.pdbx_description
1 polymer ?
#
loop_
_entity_poly.entity_id
_entity_poly.type
_entity_poly.pdbx_seq_one_letter_code
_entity_poly.pdbx_strand_id
1 'polypeptide(L)'
;MIQNQLPKGVYLAIRPAEKMGGLIDHYGVVEIGNVLGLVEYDVRYPIVYEKNAGEGLVVNYTDSRWKIVSKVDDQFLDKVKLRLNSAFQNPGYDLFGNNCEHFARYIVEGKSYSGQLQTAGVIAGLVGIIWLANRDSR
;
A
#
# COMPACT_ATOMS: atom_id res chain seq x y z
N MET A 1 24.08 6.65 0.19
CA MET A 1 23.31 5.45 0.59
C MET A 1 22.95 5.56 2.06
N ILE A 2 21.78 6.12 2.38
CA ILE A 2 21.35 6.36 3.77
C ILE A 2 20.74 5.08 4.40
N GLN A 3 20.35 4.09 3.60
CA GLN A 3 19.61 2.92 4.06
C GLN A 3 20.47 1.84 4.74
N ASN A 4 21.76 1.72 4.40
CA ASN A 4 22.66 0.72 5.03
C ASN A 4 23.08 1.09 6.46
N GLN A 5 22.71 2.28 6.94
CA GLN A 5 22.96 2.72 8.32
C GLN A 5 21.73 2.60 9.22
N LEU A 6 20.57 2.25 8.66
CA LEU A 6 19.35 2.08 9.42
C LEU A 6 19.38 0.74 10.17
N PRO A 7 18.80 0.67 11.39
CA PRO A 7 18.70 -0.59 12.10
C PRO A 7 17.85 -1.59 11.33
N LYS A 8 18.00 -2.88 11.65
CA LYS A 8 17.09 -3.91 11.13
C LYS A 8 15.64 -3.55 11.48
N GLY A 9 14.72 -3.89 10.59
CA GLY A 9 13.31 -3.58 10.78
C GLY A 9 12.55 -3.40 9.48
N VAL A 10 11.30 -2.97 9.63
CA VAL A 10 10.41 -2.63 8.52
C VAL A 10 10.10 -1.14 8.55
N TYR A 11 10.00 -0.54 7.38
CA TYR A 11 9.86 0.88 7.19
C TYR A 11 8.81 1.19 6.14
N LEU A 12 8.05 2.27 6.36
CA LEU A 12 7.34 2.94 5.26
C LEU A 12 8.34 3.78 4.49
N ALA A 13 8.36 3.64 3.17
CA ALA A 13 9.24 4.41 2.31
C ALA A 13 8.47 5.03 1.14
N ILE A 14 9.03 6.11 0.62
CA ILE A 14 8.52 6.86 -0.52
C ILE A 14 9.66 7.12 -1.50
N ARG A 15 9.40 7.03 -2.80
CA ARG A 15 10.31 7.53 -3.85
C ARG A 15 9.56 8.50 -4.76
N PRO A 16 10.26 9.48 -5.37
CA PRO A 16 9.64 10.40 -6.31
C PRO A 16 8.91 9.68 -7.44
N ALA A 17 7.84 10.30 -7.90
CA ALA A 17 7.04 9.83 -9.03
C ALA A 17 7.88 9.69 -10.33
N GLU A 18 7.87 8.50 -10.94
CA GLU A 18 8.52 8.25 -12.24
C GLU A 18 7.50 8.03 -13.38
N LYS A 19 6.25 7.71 -13.02
CA LYS A 19 5.13 7.49 -13.94
C LYS A 19 4.06 8.57 -13.73
N MET A 20 3.13 8.71 -14.67
CA MET A 20 2.05 9.73 -14.64
C MET A 20 2.55 11.19 -14.49
N GLY A 21 3.60 11.57 -15.23
CA GLY A 21 4.05 12.97 -15.31
C GLY A 21 4.66 13.53 -14.03
N GLY A 22 5.08 12.68 -13.08
CA GLY A 22 5.72 13.14 -11.85
C GLY A 22 4.74 13.59 -10.74
N LEU A 23 3.45 13.30 -10.88
CA LEU A 23 2.39 13.88 -10.02
C LEU A 23 2.13 13.09 -8.73
N ILE A 24 2.43 11.80 -8.68
CA ILE A 24 2.08 10.93 -7.55
C ILE A 24 3.30 10.13 -7.11
N ASP A 25 3.81 10.46 -5.93
CA ASP A 25 4.92 9.74 -5.31
C ASP A 25 4.59 8.26 -5.12
N HIS A 26 5.62 7.42 -5.22
CA HIS A 26 5.47 5.98 -5.11
C HIS A 26 5.83 5.50 -3.72
N TYR A 27 4.93 4.74 -3.10
CA TYR A 27 5.11 4.21 -1.76
C TYR A 27 5.42 2.72 -1.77
N GLY A 28 6.22 2.29 -0.81
CA GLY A 28 6.63 0.92 -0.62
C GLY A 28 6.94 0.63 0.83
N VAL A 29 7.13 -0.66 1.11
CA VAL A 29 7.50 -1.17 2.43
C VAL A 29 8.91 -1.68 2.33
N VAL A 30 9.85 -1.04 3.03
CA VAL A 30 11.26 -1.44 3.03
C VAL A 30 11.54 -2.36 4.21
N GLU A 31 12.20 -3.47 3.94
CA GLU A 31 12.67 -4.40 4.95
C GLU A 31 14.20 -4.46 4.96
N ILE A 32 14.78 -4.35 6.16
CA ILE A 32 16.22 -4.42 6.39
C ILE A 32 16.53 -5.60 7.30
N GLY A 33 17.37 -6.52 6.80
CA GLY A 33 17.89 -7.65 7.57
C GLY A 33 16.95 -8.85 7.67
N ASN A 34 15.97 -8.97 6.76
CA ASN A 34 15.04 -10.10 6.65
C ASN A 34 14.33 -10.45 7.98
N VAL A 35 13.83 -9.42 8.68
CA VAL A 35 13.15 -9.57 9.97
C VAL A 35 11.77 -10.23 9.85
N LEU A 36 11.15 -10.20 8.68
CA LEU A 36 9.86 -10.84 8.39
C LEU A 36 10.04 -12.28 7.93
N GLY A 37 11.16 -12.61 7.28
CA GLY A 37 11.44 -13.98 6.80
C GLY A 37 10.42 -14.45 5.75
N LEU A 38 9.92 -13.55 4.90
CA LEU A 38 8.91 -13.86 3.88
C LEU A 38 9.51 -14.25 2.53
N VAL A 39 10.75 -13.84 2.26
CA VAL A 39 11.41 -14.07 0.98
C VAL A 39 12.87 -14.47 1.21
N GLU A 40 13.39 -15.37 0.36
CA GLU A 40 14.79 -15.77 0.36
C GLU A 40 15.61 -14.77 -0.46
N TYR A 41 16.22 -13.79 0.20
CA TYR A 41 17.07 -12.75 -0.39
C TYR A 41 18.38 -12.57 0.38
N ASP A 42 19.36 -11.94 -0.27
CA ASP A 42 20.61 -11.55 0.39
C ASP A 42 20.33 -10.47 1.45
N VAL A 43 20.38 -10.89 2.72
CA VAL A 43 20.09 -10.06 3.91
C VAL A 43 20.99 -8.84 4.05
N ARG A 44 22.09 -8.76 3.28
CA ARG A 44 22.99 -7.60 3.23
C ARG A 44 22.36 -6.40 2.55
N TYR A 45 21.35 -6.63 1.71
CA TYR A 45 20.70 -5.57 0.95
C TYR A 45 19.24 -5.40 1.40
N PRO A 46 18.81 -4.17 1.70
CA PRO A 46 17.41 -3.91 1.95
C PRO A 46 16.55 -4.27 0.73
N ILE A 47 15.36 -4.79 1.00
CA ILE A 47 14.36 -5.07 -0.02
C ILE A 47 13.16 -4.14 0.12
N VAL A 48 12.43 -3.94 -0.95
CA VAL A 48 11.18 -3.18 -0.99
C VAL A 48 10.06 -4.04 -1.54
N TYR A 49 8.94 -4.04 -0.83
CA TYR A 49 7.65 -4.55 -1.29
C TYR A 49 6.84 -3.37 -1.83
N GLU A 50 6.46 -3.41 -3.10
CA GLU A 50 5.72 -2.33 -3.76
C GLU A 50 4.57 -2.88 -4.60
N LYS A 51 3.49 -2.11 -4.75
CA LYS A 51 2.38 -2.46 -5.64
C LYS A 51 2.48 -1.65 -6.92
N ASN A 52 2.74 -2.34 -8.04
CA ASN A 52 2.83 -1.76 -9.37
C ASN A 52 1.53 -1.99 -10.15
N ALA A 53 1.02 -0.93 -10.77
CA ALA A 53 -0.15 -1.04 -11.65
C ALA A 53 0.15 -1.99 -12.82
N GLY A 54 -0.71 -2.99 -13.04
CA GLY A 54 -0.54 -4.02 -14.08
C GLY A 54 0.38 -5.19 -13.71
N GLU A 55 1.22 -5.06 -12.68
CA GLU A 55 2.17 -6.10 -12.24
C GLU A 55 1.79 -6.71 -10.88
N GLY A 56 0.95 -6.03 -10.09
CA GLY A 56 0.55 -6.50 -8.76
C GLY A 56 1.61 -6.20 -7.71
N LEU A 57 1.80 -7.12 -6.75
CA LEU A 57 2.84 -7.02 -5.72
C LEU A 57 4.19 -7.42 -6.29
N VAL A 58 5.18 -6.54 -6.16
CA VAL A 58 6.54 -6.73 -6.63
C VAL A 58 7.51 -6.62 -5.44
N VAL A 59 8.57 -7.42 -5.48
CA VAL A 59 9.65 -7.42 -4.49
C VAL A 59 10.97 -7.18 -5.20
N ASN A 60 11.73 -6.16 -4.78
CA ASN A 60 13.00 -5.78 -5.38
C ASN A 60 14.01 -5.35 -4.31
N TYR A 61 15.28 -5.21 -4.69
CA TYR A 61 16.25 -4.49 -3.87
C TYR A 61 15.95 -2.99 -3.87
N THR A 62 16.18 -2.33 -2.74
CA THR A 62 16.07 -0.87 -2.66
C THR A 62 17.16 -0.17 -3.48
N ASP A 63 16.87 1.04 -3.92
CA ASP A 63 17.85 1.96 -4.48
C ASP A 63 17.89 3.30 -3.72
N SER A 64 18.78 4.20 -4.16
CA SER A 64 19.01 5.50 -3.52
C SER A 64 17.85 6.50 -3.57
N ARG A 65 16.83 6.27 -4.39
CA ARG A 65 15.67 7.16 -4.56
C ARG A 65 14.65 7.02 -3.44
N TRP A 66 14.65 5.87 -2.76
CA TRP A 66 13.76 5.60 -1.64
C TRP A 66 14.18 6.39 -0.39
N LYS A 67 13.22 7.15 0.14
CA LYS A 67 13.33 7.91 1.38
C LYS A 67 12.46 7.25 2.43
N ILE A 68 12.99 7.07 3.63
CA ILE A 68 12.25 6.50 4.75
C ILE A 68 11.30 7.56 5.33
N VAL A 69 10.05 7.17 5.52
CA VAL A 69 8.99 7.99 6.14
C VAL A 69 8.86 7.66 7.61
N SER A 70 8.80 6.37 7.97
CA SER A 70 8.66 5.91 9.36
C SER A 70 9.18 4.48 9.54
N LYS A 71 9.55 4.14 10.78
CA LYS A 71 9.85 2.77 11.20
C LYS A 71 8.60 2.14 11.82
N VAL A 72 8.35 0.87 11.51
CA VAL A 72 7.36 0.06 12.23
C VAL A 72 7.93 -0.33 13.59
N ASP A 73 7.14 -0.16 14.65
CA ASP A 73 7.50 -0.66 15.97
C ASP A 73 7.59 -2.20 15.94
N ASP A 74 8.62 -2.74 16.57
CA ASP A 74 8.98 -4.16 16.52
C ASP A 74 7.82 -5.04 17.04
N GLN A 75 7.00 -4.55 17.97
CA GLN A 75 5.80 -5.25 18.46
C GLN A 75 4.71 -5.50 17.40
N PHE A 76 4.76 -4.79 16.26
CA PHE A 76 3.80 -4.94 15.17
C PHE A 76 4.32 -5.75 13.97
N LEU A 77 5.55 -6.28 14.02
CA LEU A 77 6.14 -7.01 12.90
C LEU A 77 5.34 -8.25 12.49
N ASP A 78 4.77 -9.00 13.42
CA ASP A 78 3.91 -10.16 13.10
C ASP A 78 2.66 -9.73 12.34
N LYS A 79 2.06 -8.59 12.69
CA LYS A 79 0.91 -8.05 11.96
C LYS A 79 1.29 -7.59 10.56
N VAL A 80 2.46 -6.98 10.40
CA VAL A 80 3.00 -6.62 9.07
C VAL A 80 3.20 -7.88 8.23
N LYS A 81 3.84 -8.91 8.80
CA LYS A 81 4.08 -10.20 8.15
C LYS A 81 2.78 -10.83 7.65
N LEU A 82 1.75 -10.87 8.48
CA LEU A 82 0.44 -11.41 8.11
C LEU A 82 -0.19 -10.65 6.94
N ARG A 83 -0.12 -9.31 6.95
CA ARG A 83 -0.68 -8.47 5.87
C ARG A 83 0.07 -8.63 4.57
N LEU A 84 1.41 -8.69 4.60
CA LEU A 84 2.23 -8.97 3.41
C LEU A 84 1.97 -10.37 2.86
N ASN A 85 1.93 -11.39 3.72
CA ASN A 85 1.63 -12.76 3.30
C ASN A 85 0.24 -12.86 2.64
N SER A 86 -0.76 -12.17 3.21
CA SER A 86 -2.09 -12.07 2.59
C SER A 86 -2.06 -11.38 1.22
N ALA A 87 -1.25 -10.32 1.06
CA ALA A 87 -1.05 -9.64 -0.21
C ALA A 87 -0.35 -10.53 -1.26
N PHE A 88 0.61 -11.37 -0.86
CA PHE A 88 1.24 -12.35 -1.75
C PHE A 88 0.26 -13.42 -2.25
N GLN A 89 -0.68 -13.83 -1.41
CA GLN A 89 -1.68 -14.84 -1.78
C GLN A 89 -2.76 -14.29 -2.72
N ASN A 90 -2.97 -12.96 -2.73
CA ASN A 90 -3.99 -12.31 -3.55
C ASN A 90 -3.42 -11.08 -4.30
N PRO A 91 -2.44 -11.27 -5.21
CA PRO A 91 -1.73 -10.16 -5.85
C PRO A 91 -2.64 -9.33 -6.78
N GLY A 92 -3.67 -9.97 -7.34
CA GLY A 92 -4.68 -9.35 -8.20
C GLY A 92 -5.87 -8.75 -7.46
N TYR A 93 -5.91 -8.77 -6.12
CA TYR A 93 -6.99 -8.15 -5.38
C TYR A 93 -6.90 -6.63 -5.51
N ASP A 94 -7.84 -6.07 -6.26
CA ASP A 94 -7.89 -4.68 -6.69
C ASP A 94 -8.59 -3.76 -5.68
N LEU A 95 -8.56 -4.10 -4.38
CA LEU A 95 -9.08 -3.21 -3.33
C LEU A 95 -8.34 -1.87 -3.22
N PHE A 96 -7.22 -1.73 -3.92
CA PHE A 96 -6.34 -0.56 -3.87
C PHE A 96 -6.05 -0.02 -5.26
N GLY A 97 -7.08 0.03 -6.13
CA GLY A 97 -6.99 0.59 -7.48
C GLY A 97 -6.01 1.76 -7.54
N ASN A 98 -4.88 1.54 -8.20
CA ASN A 98 -3.81 2.49 -8.49
C ASN A 98 -3.11 3.23 -7.33
N ASN A 99 -3.31 2.88 -6.06
CA ASN A 99 -2.65 3.61 -4.97
C ASN A 99 -1.64 2.76 -4.18
N CYS A 100 -0.40 2.78 -4.63
CA CYS A 100 0.77 2.26 -3.91
C CYS A 100 0.87 2.79 -2.46
N GLU A 101 0.37 4.01 -2.18
CA GLU A 101 0.29 4.57 -0.83
C GLU A 101 -0.67 3.76 0.04
N HIS A 102 -1.88 3.48 -0.44
CA HIS A 102 -2.86 2.71 0.33
C HIS A 102 -2.35 1.31 0.63
N PHE A 103 -1.68 0.68 -0.33
CA PHE A 103 -1.00 -0.60 -0.09
C PHE A 103 0.05 -0.46 1.02
N ALA A 104 1.04 0.42 0.87
CA ALA A 104 2.15 0.51 1.81
C ALA A 104 1.68 0.91 3.22
N ARG A 105 0.71 1.84 3.33
CA ARG A 105 0.11 2.23 4.61
C ARG A 105 -0.77 1.13 5.20
N TYR A 106 -1.52 0.38 4.41
CA TYR A 106 -2.25 -0.78 4.92
C TYR A 106 -1.27 -1.78 5.54
N ILE A 107 -0.17 -2.08 4.85
CA ILE A 107 0.85 -3.03 5.32
C ILE A 107 1.56 -2.55 6.58
N VAL A 108 1.86 -1.25 6.70
CA VAL A 108 2.57 -0.69 7.86
C VAL A 108 1.59 -0.37 9.00
N GLU A 109 0.57 0.44 8.74
CA GLU A 109 -0.30 1.06 9.74
C GLU A 109 -1.59 0.25 10.01
N GLY A 110 -2.03 -0.56 9.06
CA GLY A 110 -3.22 -1.43 9.23
C GLY A 110 -4.53 -0.70 8.95
N LYS A 111 -4.44 0.53 8.46
CA LYS A 111 -5.59 1.34 8.06
C LYS A 111 -5.93 1.04 6.60
N SER A 112 -7.04 0.36 6.38
CA SER A 112 -7.64 0.24 5.06
C SER A 112 -8.31 1.58 4.72
N TYR A 113 -7.70 2.39 3.84
CA TYR A 113 -8.39 3.56 3.31
C TYR A 113 -9.36 3.11 2.22
N SER A 114 -10.65 3.06 2.54
CA SER A 114 -11.73 2.72 1.63
C SER A 114 -12.12 3.93 0.78
N GLY A 115 -11.42 4.16 -0.33
CA GLY A 115 -11.80 5.17 -1.33
C GLY A 115 -13.16 4.93 -2.02
N GLN A 116 -13.85 3.83 -1.70
CA GLN A 116 -15.09 3.41 -2.38
C GLN A 116 -16.38 3.57 -1.56
N LEU A 117 -16.33 4.04 -0.31
CA LEU A 117 -17.54 4.22 0.51
C LEU A 117 -18.21 5.60 0.42
N GLN A 118 -17.70 6.55 -0.38
CA GLN A 118 -18.33 7.87 -0.54
C GLN A 118 -19.17 8.06 -1.81
N THR A 119 -19.07 7.17 -2.82
CA THR A 119 -19.79 7.39 -4.10
C THR A 119 -21.08 6.57 -4.24
N ALA A 120 -21.22 5.45 -3.51
CA ALA A 120 -22.43 4.61 -3.60
C ALA A 120 -23.64 5.19 -2.82
N GLY A 121 -23.41 5.98 -1.77
CA GLY A 121 -24.48 6.59 -0.97
C GLY A 121 -25.19 7.76 -1.68
N VAL A 122 -24.49 8.47 -2.56
CA VAL A 122 -25.06 9.64 -3.27
C VAL A 122 -25.94 9.21 -4.44
N ILE A 123 -25.58 8.13 -5.15
CA ILE A 123 -26.40 7.64 -6.28
C ILE A 123 -27.67 6.93 -5.79
N ALA A 124 -27.60 6.13 -4.71
CA ALA A 124 -28.81 5.54 -4.12
C ALA A 124 -29.77 6.62 -3.55
N GLY A 125 -29.22 7.69 -2.97
CA GLY A 125 -30.01 8.84 -2.51
C GLY A 125 -30.74 9.56 -3.65
N LEU A 126 -30.06 9.81 -4.78
CA LEU A 126 -30.67 10.51 -5.92
C LEU A 126 -31.75 9.67 -6.63
N VAL A 127 -31.55 8.36 -6.79
CA VAL A 127 -32.57 7.48 -7.38
C VAL A 127 -33.79 7.35 -6.46
N GLY A 128 -33.58 7.28 -5.14
CA GLY A 128 -34.66 7.24 -4.15
C GLY A 128 -35.51 8.53 -4.14
N ILE A 129 -34.87 9.70 -4.22
CA ILE A 129 -35.59 10.99 -4.29
C ILE A 129 -36.39 11.13 -5.59
N ILE A 130 -35.83 10.72 -6.74
CA ILE A 130 -36.55 10.76 -8.03
C ILE A 130 -37.74 9.79 -8.02
N TRP A 131 -37.60 8.60 -7.43
CA TRP A 131 -38.67 7.61 -7.35
C TRP A 131 -39.79 8.04 -6.40
N LEU A 132 -39.46 8.65 -5.25
CA LEU A 132 -40.45 9.24 -4.34
C LEU A 132 -41.17 10.44 -4.96
N ALA A 133 -40.45 11.36 -5.62
CA ALA A 133 -41.06 12.52 -6.28
C ALA A 133 -42.03 12.14 -7.41
N ASN A 134 -41.76 11.04 -8.13
CA ASN A 134 -42.65 10.55 -9.19
C ASN A 134 -43.85 9.73 -8.67
N ARG A 135 -43.90 9.35 -7.39
CA ARG A 135 -45.01 8.59 -6.81
C ARG A 135 -46.15 9.48 -6.30
N ASP A 136 -45.84 10.72 -5.90
CA ASP A 136 -46.83 11.69 -5.40
C ASP A 136 -47.50 12.55 -6.50
N SER A 137 -47.14 12.35 -7.77
CA SER A 137 -47.72 13.07 -8.93
C SER A 137 -48.81 12.26 -9.67
N ARG A 138 -49.44 11.27 -9.03
CA ARG A 138 -50.56 10.49 -9.57
C ARG A 138 -51.74 10.41 -8.61
#